data_AF-A0A5B8U937-F1
#
_entry.id   AF-A0A5B8U937-F1
#
_cell.length_a   1.000
_cell.length_b   1.000
_cell.length_c   1.000
_cell.angle_alpha   90.00
_cell.angle_beta   90.00
_cell.angle_gamma   90.00
#
_symmetry.space_group_name_H-M   'P 1'
#
loop_
_entity.id
_entity.type
_entity.pdbx_description
1 polymer ?
#
loop_
_entity_poly.entity_id
_entity_poly.type
_entity_poly.pdbx_seq_one_letter_code
_entity_poly.pdbx_strand_id
1 'polypeptide(L)'
;MTDNPQQPPANEAEMRAAYEAQLEQQLRQLRVEDVIVQTIVTLVNLGGRRAGLAPGTEDERDPEQLRLAIEGARALLPLIEAELGPDGKAIRDALSQLQLAYAQLAAGAGAAPGTPGEPAPPRAAGPASSRPARAPRSPADACGCPVSSTAV
;
A
#
# COMPACT_ATOMS: atom_id res chain seq x y z
N MET A 1 -71.01 -11.20 6.97
CA MET A 1 -69.80 -11.79 7.58
C MET A 1 -69.45 -13.03 6.79
N THR A 2 -68.50 -12.95 5.86
CA THR A 2 -67.60 -14.05 5.48
C THR A 2 -66.54 -13.44 4.57
N ASP A 3 -65.47 -12.97 5.22
CA ASP A 3 -64.15 -12.76 4.65
C ASP A 3 -63.71 -14.04 3.91
N ASN A 4 -63.35 -13.91 2.63
CA ASN A 4 -62.63 -14.96 1.92
C ASN A 4 -61.17 -14.48 1.79
N PRO A 5 -60.20 -15.09 2.50
CA PRO A 5 -58.83 -14.64 2.46
C PRO A 5 -58.25 -14.95 1.08
N GLN A 6 -57.81 -13.92 0.36
CA GLN A 6 -57.02 -14.05 -0.86
C GLN A 6 -55.72 -14.79 -0.53
N GLN A 7 -55.72 -16.10 -0.73
CA GLN A 7 -54.53 -16.92 -0.74
C GLN A 7 -53.75 -16.56 -2.02
N PRO A 8 -52.50 -16.07 -1.94
CA PRO A 8 -51.73 -15.77 -3.15
C PRO A 8 -51.65 -17.04 -4.02
N PRO A 9 -51.72 -16.91 -5.37
CA PRO A 9 -51.70 -18.08 -6.24
C PRO A 9 -50.39 -18.84 -6.01
N ALA A 10 -50.48 -20.16 -5.80
CA ALA A 10 -49.36 -21.03 -5.42
C ALA A 10 -48.10 -20.83 -6.29
N ASN A 11 -48.25 -20.42 -7.56
CA ASN A 11 -47.12 -20.17 -8.46
C ASN A 11 -46.19 -19.04 -7.99
N GLU A 12 -46.70 -17.98 -7.35
CA GLU A 12 -45.86 -16.84 -6.95
C GLU A 12 -45.02 -17.18 -5.73
N ALA A 13 -45.61 -17.94 -4.79
CA ALA A 13 -44.91 -18.44 -3.63
C ALA A 13 -43.82 -19.45 -4.03
N GLU A 14 -44.12 -20.34 -4.98
CA GLU A 14 -43.15 -21.29 -5.53
C GLU A 14 -42.00 -20.60 -6.26
N MET A 15 -42.28 -19.57 -7.08
CA MET A 15 -41.24 -18.79 -7.75
C MET A 15 -40.32 -18.05 -6.76
N ARG A 16 -40.89 -17.46 -5.69
CA ARG A 16 -40.10 -16.81 -4.63
C ARG A 16 -39.21 -17.81 -3.92
N ALA A 17 -39.74 -18.96 -3.52
CA ALA A 17 -38.98 -20.02 -2.86
C ALA A 17 -37.84 -20.56 -3.76
N ALA A 18 -38.10 -20.72 -5.06
CA ALA A 18 -37.07 -21.14 -6.01
C ALA A 18 -35.94 -20.11 -6.17
N TYR A 19 -36.29 -18.81 -6.20
CA TYR A 19 -35.32 -17.72 -6.24
C TYR A 19 -34.48 -17.64 -4.97
N GLU A 20 -35.10 -17.76 -3.79
CA GLU A 20 -34.42 -17.81 -2.50
C GLU A 20 -33.43 -19.00 -2.43
N ALA A 21 -33.88 -20.19 -2.82
CA ALA A 21 -33.01 -21.37 -2.88
C ALA A 21 -31.82 -21.16 -3.84
N GLN A 22 -32.04 -20.49 -4.98
CA GLN A 22 -30.96 -20.18 -5.92
C GLN A 22 -29.95 -19.18 -5.33
N LEU A 23 -30.41 -18.17 -4.59
CA LEU A 23 -29.54 -17.22 -3.89
C LEU A 23 -28.73 -17.91 -2.79
N GLU A 24 -29.36 -18.77 -1.99
CA GLU A 24 -28.65 -19.55 -0.97
C GLU A 24 -27.55 -20.43 -1.56
N GLN A 25 -27.81 -21.08 -2.70
CA GLN A 25 -26.80 -21.90 -3.38
C GLN A 25 -25.63 -21.05 -3.88
N GLN A 26 -25.90 -19.86 -4.42
CA GLN A 26 -24.84 -18.93 -4.83
C GLN A 26 -23.99 -18.48 -3.63
N LEU A 27 -24.62 -18.11 -2.52
CA LEU A 27 -23.92 -17.72 -1.30
C LEU A 27 -23.06 -18.84 -0.72
N ARG A 28 -23.48 -20.11 -0.84
CA ARG A 28 -22.69 -21.27 -0.41
C ARG A 28 -21.44 -21.50 -1.25
N GLN A 29 -21.46 -21.11 -2.52
CA GLN A 29 -20.33 -21.31 -3.44
C GLN A 29 -19.34 -20.14 -3.40
N LEU A 30 -19.76 -18.98 -2.90
CA LEU A 30 -18.93 -17.78 -2.85
C LEU A 30 -17.85 -17.92 -1.78
N ARG A 31 -16.58 -17.82 -2.18
CA ARG A 31 -15.45 -17.81 -1.26
C ARG A 31 -15.18 -16.38 -0.78
N VAL A 32 -14.75 -16.24 0.47
CA VAL A 32 -14.43 -14.92 1.05
C VAL A 32 -13.21 -14.32 0.35
N GLU A 33 -12.26 -15.17 -0.01
CA GLU A 33 -11.03 -14.82 -0.72
C GLU A 33 -11.35 -14.18 -2.08
N ASP A 34 -12.31 -14.72 -2.83
CA ASP A 34 -12.76 -14.17 -4.11
C ASP A 34 -13.37 -12.77 -3.94
N VAL A 35 -14.15 -12.57 -2.87
CA VAL A 35 -14.74 -11.25 -2.54
C VAL A 35 -13.64 -10.25 -2.18
N ILE A 36 -12.62 -10.68 -1.43
CA ILE A 36 -11.48 -9.81 -1.09
C ILE A 36 -10.71 -9.44 -2.36
N VAL A 37 -10.42 -10.39 -3.24
CA VAL A 37 -9.75 -10.13 -4.53
C VAL A 37 -10.56 -9.14 -5.35
N GLN A 38 -11.87 -9.36 -5.50
CA GLN A 38 -12.74 -8.45 -6.23
C GLN A 38 -12.74 -7.04 -5.61
N THR A 39 -12.76 -6.96 -4.29
CA THR A 39 -12.70 -5.69 -3.56
C THR A 39 -11.38 -4.96 -3.83
N ILE A 40 -10.23 -5.66 -3.77
CA ILE A 40 -8.92 -5.06 -4.08
C ILE A 40 -8.89 -4.53 -5.52
N VAL A 41 -9.40 -5.30 -6.49
CA VAL A 41 -9.47 -4.87 -7.90
C VAL A 41 -10.35 -3.62 -8.03
N THR A 42 -11.50 -3.56 -7.34
CA THR A 42 -12.35 -2.36 -7.31
C THR A 42 -11.61 -1.16 -6.72
N LEU A 43 -10.89 -1.33 -5.60
CA LEU A 43 -10.12 -0.26 -4.98
C LEU A 43 -9.00 0.24 -5.90
N VAL A 44 -8.29 -0.65 -6.57
CA VAL A 44 -7.23 -0.29 -7.53
C VAL A 44 -7.79 0.51 -8.70
N ASN A 45 -8.90 0.04 -9.28
CA ASN A 45 -9.55 0.74 -10.40
C ASN A 45 -10.09 2.11 -9.99
N LEU A 46 -10.73 2.21 -8.82
CA LEU A 46 -11.20 3.49 -8.29
C LEU A 46 -10.03 4.42 -7.98
N GLY A 47 -8.96 3.90 -7.36
CA GLY A 47 -7.73 4.64 -7.10
C GLY A 47 -7.12 5.21 -8.39
N GLY A 48 -7.08 4.43 -9.48
CA GLY A 48 -6.59 4.91 -10.78
C GLY A 48 -7.37 6.12 -11.30
N ARG A 49 -8.69 6.13 -11.14
CA ARG A 49 -9.54 7.28 -11.47
C ARG A 49 -9.28 8.48 -10.56
N ARG A 50 -9.16 8.26 -9.24
CA ARG A 50 -8.84 9.32 -8.25
C ARG A 50 -7.43 9.87 -8.38
N ALA A 51 -6.54 9.15 -9.04
CA ALA A 51 -5.23 9.62 -9.44
C ALA A 51 -5.24 10.41 -10.77
N GLY A 52 -6.33 10.35 -11.53
CA GLY A 52 -6.41 10.91 -12.88
C GLY A 52 -5.50 10.18 -13.88
N LEU A 53 -5.32 8.87 -13.71
CA LEU A 53 -4.46 8.03 -14.57
C LEU A 53 -5.21 7.45 -15.78
N ALA A 54 -6.54 7.38 -15.70
CA ALA A 54 -7.37 6.94 -16.81
C ALA A 54 -7.74 8.13 -17.72
N PRO A 55 -7.84 7.94 -19.04
CA PRO A 55 -8.25 9.01 -19.95
C PRO A 55 -9.60 9.62 -19.53
N GLY A 56 -9.65 10.95 -19.40
CA GLY A 56 -10.87 11.68 -19.04
C GLY A 56 -11.20 11.67 -17.54
N THR A 57 -10.24 11.32 -16.67
CA THR A 57 -10.41 11.33 -15.20
C THR A 57 -9.59 12.43 -14.50
N GLU A 58 -9.05 13.39 -15.25
CA GLU A 58 -8.26 14.50 -14.73
C GLU A 58 -9.04 15.33 -13.70
N ASP A 59 -10.33 15.56 -13.96
CA ASP A 59 -11.25 16.30 -13.09
C ASP A 59 -11.74 15.48 -11.88
N GLU A 60 -11.48 14.17 -11.87
CA GLU A 60 -11.88 13.26 -10.78
C GLU A 60 -10.80 13.10 -9.70
N ARG A 61 -9.66 13.81 -9.85
CA ARG A 61 -8.53 13.75 -8.94
C ARG A 61 -8.93 14.07 -7.51
N ASP A 62 -8.68 13.13 -6.62
CA ASP A 62 -9.00 13.23 -5.20
C ASP A 62 -7.91 12.50 -4.40
N PRO A 63 -6.91 13.24 -3.87
CA PRO A 63 -5.81 12.65 -3.12
C PRO A 63 -6.28 11.88 -1.87
N GLU A 64 -7.31 12.35 -1.17
CA GLU A 64 -7.81 11.69 0.04
C GLU A 64 -8.49 10.36 -0.27
N GLN A 65 -9.33 10.33 -1.32
CA GLN A 65 -9.93 9.07 -1.79
C GLN A 65 -8.89 8.11 -2.36
N LEU A 66 -7.89 8.62 -3.08
CA LEU A 66 -6.76 7.81 -3.57
C LEU A 66 -5.98 7.18 -2.40
N ARG A 67 -5.69 7.96 -1.36
CA ARG A 67 -5.04 7.45 -0.14
C ARG A 67 -5.85 6.33 0.49
N LEU A 68 -7.16 6.51 0.63
CA LEU A 68 -8.03 5.49 1.22
C LEU A 68 -8.03 4.19 0.39
N ALA A 69 -8.08 4.31 -0.93
CA ALA A 69 -8.01 3.16 -1.83
C ALA A 69 -6.68 2.40 -1.70
N ILE A 70 -5.55 3.12 -1.64
CA ILE A 70 -4.22 2.54 -1.44
C ILE A 70 -4.13 1.81 -0.10
N GLU A 71 -4.56 2.45 0.99
CA GLU A 71 -4.50 1.87 2.33
C GLU A 71 -5.40 0.65 2.47
N GLY A 72 -6.62 0.70 1.92
CA GLY A 72 -7.54 -0.43 1.89
C GLY A 72 -6.96 -1.62 1.13
N ALA A 73 -6.44 -1.39 -0.08
CA ALA A 73 -5.83 -2.45 -0.87
C ALA A 73 -4.58 -3.03 -0.18
N ARG A 74 -3.73 -2.18 0.42
CA ARG A 74 -2.54 -2.61 1.16
C ARG A 74 -2.87 -3.45 2.39
N ALA A 75 -3.97 -3.15 3.08
CA ALA A 75 -4.40 -3.91 4.25
C ALA A 75 -4.98 -5.28 3.88
N LEU A 76 -5.69 -5.37 2.74
CA LEU A 76 -6.35 -6.61 2.30
C LEU A 76 -5.41 -7.58 1.58
N LEU A 77 -4.48 -7.07 0.77
CA LEU A 77 -3.62 -7.89 -0.09
C LEU A 77 -2.84 -9.01 0.64
N PRO A 78 -2.24 -8.78 1.82
CA PRO A 78 -1.52 -9.83 2.55
C PRO A 78 -2.41 -10.99 3.00
N LEU A 79 -3.73 -10.78 3.11
CA LEU A 79 -4.67 -11.81 3.57
C LEU A 79 -4.92 -12.89 2.51
N ILE A 80 -4.72 -12.57 1.24
CA ILE A 80 -5.04 -13.45 0.10
C ILE A 80 -3.82 -13.73 -0.79
N GLU A 81 -2.62 -13.33 -0.35
CA GLU A 81 -1.39 -13.42 -1.16
C GLU A 81 -1.03 -14.85 -1.56
N ALA A 82 -1.32 -15.84 -0.71
CA ALA A 82 -1.12 -17.26 -1.00
C ALA A 82 -2.05 -17.79 -2.11
N GLU A 83 -3.26 -17.22 -2.23
CA GLU A 83 -4.30 -17.68 -3.16
C GLU A 83 -4.19 -17.01 -4.54
N LEU A 84 -3.51 -15.86 -4.64
CA LEU A 84 -3.41 -15.06 -5.87
C LEU A 84 -2.54 -15.68 -6.98
N GLY A 85 -1.62 -16.59 -6.62
CA GLY A 85 -0.69 -17.18 -7.58
C GLY A 85 0.00 -16.14 -8.48
N PRO A 86 -0.05 -16.29 -9.82
CA PRO A 86 0.62 -15.37 -10.76
C PRO A 86 0.02 -13.97 -10.81
N ASP A 87 -1.28 -13.81 -10.53
CA ASP A 87 -2.00 -12.54 -10.61
C ASP A 87 -1.58 -11.55 -9.51
N GLY A 88 -1.04 -12.07 -8.40
CA GLY A 88 -0.61 -11.22 -7.30
C GLY A 88 0.51 -10.25 -7.66
N LYS A 89 1.34 -10.58 -8.65
CA LYS A 89 2.33 -9.62 -9.15
C LYS A 89 1.66 -8.42 -9.81
N ALA A 90 0.66 -8.64 -10.67
CA ALA A 90 -0.04 -7.56 -11.36
C ALA A 90 -0.73 -6.61 -10.37
N ILE A 91 -1.35 -7.16 -9.31
CA ILE A 91 -2.00 -6.37 -8.26
C ILE A 91 -0.98 -5.51 -7.49
N ARG A 92 0.18 -6.09 -7.11
CA ARG A 92 1.27 -5.35 -6.43
C ARG A 92 1.85 -4.24 -7.31
N ASP A 93 2.04 -4.52 -8.60
CA ASP A 93 2.54 -3.54 -9.57
C ASP A 93 1.56 -2.37 -9.70
N ALA A 94 0.26 -2.66 -9.84
CA ALA A 94 -0.78 -1.63 -9.90
C ALA A 94 -0.85 -0.79 -8.61
N LEU A 95 -0.79 -1.42 -7.43
CA LEU A 95 -0.76 -0.72 -6.15
C LEU A 95 0.47 0.20 -6.03
N SER A 96 1.62 -0.25 -6.51
CA SER A 96 2.86 0.55 -6.52
C SER A 96 2.73 1.78 -7.43
N GLN A 97 2.08 1.64 -8.59
CA GLN A 97 1.78 2.76 -9.49
C GLN A 97 0.87 3.79 -8.83
N LEU A 98 -0.16 3.36 -8.10
CA LEU A 98 -1.04 4.26 -7.34
C LEU A 98 -0.28 5.02 -6.26
N GLN A 99 0.61 4.35 -5.53
CA GLN A 99 1.44 4.97 -4.50
C GLN A 99 2.37 6.04 -5.09
N LEU A 100 2.97 5.77 -6.25
CA LEU A 100 3.79 6.77 -6.98
C LEU A 100 2.96 7.97 -7.43
N ALA A 101 1.76 7.74 -7.97
CA ALA A 101 0.86 8.81 -8.38
C ALA A 101 0.41 9.67 -7.18
N TYR A 102 0.08 9.03 -6.05
CA TYR A 102 -0.26 9.72 -4.80
C TYR A 102 0.90 10.60 -4.30
N ALA A 103 2.14 10.08 -4.31
CA ALA A 103 3.31 10.86 -3.92
C ALA A 103 3.53 12.09 -4.80
N GLN A 104 3.30 11.97 -6.12
CA GLN A 104 3.39 13.10 -7.06
C GLN A 104 2.31 14.16 -6.79
N LEU A 105 1.07 13.73 -6.53
CA LEU A 105 -0.03 14.62 -6.17
C LEU A 105 0.24 15.34 -4.85
N ALA A 106 0.75 14.63 -3.85
CA ALA A 106 1.12 15.21 -2.56
C ALA A 106 2.29 16.21 -2.67
N ALA A 107 3.29 15.92 -3.52
CA ALA A 107 4.39 16.83 -3.80
C ALA A 107 3.92 18.10 -4.54
N GLY A 108 2.95 17.98 -5.44
CA GLY A 108 2.33 19.11 -6.15
C GLY A 108 1.43 19.96 -5.26
N ALA A 109 0.71 19.36 -4.31
CA ALA A 109 -0.13 20.06 -3.33
C ALA A 109 0.69 20.77 -2.25
N GLY A 110 1.90 20.29 -1.94
CA GLY A 110 2.84 20.90 -1.01
C GLY A 110 3.66 22.06 -1.61
N ALA A 111 3.62 22.24 -2.93
CA ALA A 111 4.23 23.38 -3.62
C ALA A 111 3.27 24.58 -3.61
N ALA A 112 2.98 25.13 -2.43
CA ALA A 112 2.67 26.55 -2.36
C ALA A 112 3.86 27.32 -2.98
N PRO A 113 3.65 28.42 -3.72
CA PRO A 113 4.76 29.26 -4.17
C PRO A 113 5.38 29.92 -2.94
N GLY A 114 6.30 29.20 -2.29
CA GLY A 114 7.32 29.83 -1.48
C GLY A 114 8.05 30.76 -2.42
N THR A 115 7.91 32.07 -2.18
CA THR A 115 8.90 33.09 -2.54
C THR A 115 10.28 32.45 -2.60
N PRO A 116 11.07 32.64 -3.69
CA PRO A 116 12.44 32.15 -3.75
C PRO A 116 13.15 32.50 -2.45
N GLY A 117 13.34 31.48 -1.62
CA GLY A 117 13.97 31.61 -0.32
C GLY A 117 15.40 32.01 -0.60
N GLU A 118 15.69 33.25 -0.28
CA GLU A 118 17.02 33.84 -0.16
C GLU A 118 18.00 32.79 0.40
N PRO A 119 19.18 32.59 -0.21
CA PRO A 119 20.10 31.57 0.23
C PRO A 119 20.46 31.82 1.69
N ALA A 120 20.15 30.84 2.55
CA ALA A 120 20.50 30.89 3.95
C ALA A 120 21.99 31.20 4.11
N PRO A 121 22.37 32.13 5.01
CA PRO A 121 23.78 32.44 5.22
C PRO A 121 24.51 31.17 5.70
N PRO A 122 25.75 30.93 5.26
CA PRO A 122 26.51 29.76 5.64
C PRO A 122 26.65 29.74 7.16
N ARG A 123 26.16 28.67 7.78
CA ARG A 123 26.40 28.37 9.19
C ARG A 123 27.91 28.30 9.38
N ALA A 124 28.46 29.30 10.08
CA ALA A 124 29.88 29.38 10.39
C ALA A 124 30.35 28.05 10.97
N ALA A 125 31.33 27.45 10.29
CA ALA A 125 32.07 26.32 10.80
C ALA A 125 32.69 26.73 12.15
N GLY A 126 32.28 26.04 13.21
CA GLY A 126 32.94 26.16 14.50
C GLY A 126 34.42 25.76 14.36
N PRO A 127 35.34 26.43 15.06
CA PRO A 127 36.77 26.18 14.90
C PRO A 127 37.12 24.76 15.32
N ALA A 128 37.82 24.07 14.42
CA ALA A 128 38.51 22.82 14.69
C ALA A 128 39.42 23.00 15.91
N SER A 129 39.15 22.27 16.98
CA SER A 129 40.12 22.09 18.06
C SER A 129 41.27 21.26 17.52
N SER A 130 42.33 21.97 17.17
CA SER A 130 43.64 21.48 16.79
C SER A 130 44.20 20.54 17.86
N ARG A 131 44.42 19.30 17.44
CA ARG A 131 45.27 18.32 18.11
C ARG A 131 46.72 18.82 18.08
N PRO A 132 47.43 18.97 19.21
CA PRO A 132 48.87 19.10 19.16
C PRO A 132 49.51 17.72 18.99
N ALA A 133 50.34 17.62 17.98
CA ALA A 133 51.26 16.52 17.77
C ALA A 133 52.30 16.45 18.90
N ARG A 134 52.60 15.24 19.37
CA ARG A 134 53.83 14.95 20.11
C ARG A 134 54.53 13.77 19.45
N ALA A 135 55.75 14.01 18.97
CA ALA A 135 56.75 13.02 18.61
C ALA A 135 58.07 13.44 19.31
N PRO A 136 59.14 12.61 19.35
CA PRO A 136 59.22 11.15 19.46
C PRO A 136 60.03 10.75 20.72
N ARG A 137 59.99 9.47 21.14
CA ARG A 137 61.08 8.85 21.93
C ARG A 137 61.45 7.48 21.32
N SER A 138 62.75 7.24 21.31
CA SER A 138 63.55 6.33 20.49
C SER A 138 63.49 4.83 20.91
N PRO A 139 64.15 3.92 20.15
CA PRO A 139 63.85 2.50 20.08
C PRO A 139 64.62 1.68 21.11
N ALA A 140 63.90 0.92 21.93
CA ALA A 140 64.42 -0.21 22.68
C ALA A 140 63.23 -1.05 23.14
N ASP A 141 62.63 -1.79 22.20
CA ASP A 141 61.90 -3.05 22.45
C ASP A 141 61.63 -3.70 21.09
N ALA A 142 62.73 -3.97 20.40
CA ALA A 142 62.78 -5.02 19.40
C ALA A 142 63.22 -6.29 20.14
N CYS A 143 62.28 -7.17 20.47
CA CYS A 143 62.51 -8.62 20.49
C CYS A 143 61.21 -9.35 20.84
N GLY A 144 60.75 -10.23 19.94
CA GLY A 144 59.72 -11.22 20.27
C GLY A 144 58.75 -11.55 19.14
N CYS A 145 59.26 -12.18 18.10
CA CYS A 145 58.47 -12.80 17.03
C CYS A 145 57.49 -13.90 17.53
N PRO A 146 56.51 -14.31 16.70
CA PRO A 146 55.33 -15.11 17.05
C PRO A 146 55.56 -16.62 16.89
N VAL A 147 54.63 -17.49 17.36
CA VAL A 147 54.06 -18.65 16.62
C VAL A 147 53.11 -19.55 17.45
N SER A 148 52.12 -20.13 16.74
CA SER A 148 51.49 -21.47 16.89
C SER A 148 50.53 -21.75 18.06
N SER A 149 49.25 -22.07 17.82
CA SER A 149 48.69 -23.38 17.41
C SER A 149 48.83 -24.47 18.48
N THR A 150 47.71 -24.94 19.07
CA THR A 150 47.37 -26.36 19.32
C THR A 150 46.02 -26.49 20.03
N ALA A 151 45.27 -27.49 19.58
CA ALA A 151 43.97 -27.96 20.01
C ALA A 151 43.91 -28.49 21.46
N VAL A 152 42.69 -28.51 22.01
CA VAL A 152 42.16 -29.58 22.87
C VAL A 152 40.70 -29.79 22.46
#